data_AF-A0A085VSU6-F1
#
_entry.id   AF-A0A085VSU6-F1
#
_cell.length_a   1.000
_cell.length_b   1.000
_cell.length_c   1.000
_cell.angle_alpha   90.00
_cell.angle_beta   90.00
_cell.angle_gamma   90.00
#
_symmetry.space_group_name_H-M   'P 1'
#
loop_
_entity.id
_entity.type
_entity.pdbx_description
1 polymer ?
#
loop_
_entity_poly.entity_id
_entity_poly.type
_entity_poly.pdbx_seq_one_letter_code
_entity_poly.pdbx_strand_id
1 'polypeptide(L)'
;MLAHGFARVRCESGKDEFLVAFWCKGRGVYPSCNAKRAHVTAVHLVERVLPHVPYRQWTRSFPHRVRWVLLKDVGPLSDVLTVFLRAGHALLRRRARRQSLRGGQVGAVSFIPFFGSALQVTPHFHSLVPDGVFVP
;
A
#
# COMPACT_ATOMS: atom_id res chain seq x y z
N MET A 1 15.74 -14.81 -6.29
CA MET A 1 15.84 -13.46 -5.65
C MET A 1 17.01 -12.59 -6.19
N LEU A 2 17.84 -13.07 -7.13
CA LEU A 2 19.02 -12.35 -7.66
C LEU A 2 18.98 -12.11 -9.19
N ALA A 3 17.89 -12.50 -9.86
CA ALA A 3 17.77 -12.48 -11.33
C ALA A 3 17.81 -11.08 -11.96
N HIS A 4 17.76 -10.01 -11.15
CA HIS A 4 17.74 -8.62 -11.62
C HIS A 4 18.99 -7.84 -11.17
N GLY A 5 20.08 -8.54 -10.84
CA GLY A 5 21.38 -7.95 -10.50
C GLY A 5 21.70 -7.96 -9.00
N PHE A 6 22.98 -8.11 -8.71
CA PHE A 6 23.56 -8.17 -7.36
C PHE A 6 25.02 -7.69 -7.39
N ALA A 7 25.52 -7.24 -6.25
CA ALA A 7 26.95 -7.09 -6.01
C ALA A 7 27.48 -8.38 -5.37
N ARG A 8 28.61 -8.88 -5.85
CA ARG A 8 29.31 -10.01 -5.25
C ARG A 8 30.38 -9.46 -4.32
N VAL A 9 30.31 -9.82 -3.04
CA VAL A 9 31.33 -9.47 -2.05
C VAL A 9 32.17 -10.71 -1.80
N ARG A 10 33.49 -10.58 -1.96
CA ARG A 10 34.45 -11.65 -1.71
C ARG A 10 35.45 -11.18 -0.66
N CYS A 11 35.77 -12.06 0.27
CA CYS A 11 36.92 -11.83 1.14
C CYS A 11 38.22 -11.96 0.34
N GLU A 12 39.16 -11.02 0.46
CA GLU A 12 40.44 -11.10 -0.25
C GLU A 12 41.36 -12.19 0.31
N SER A 13 41.29 -12.44 1.62
CA SER A 13 42.14 -13.40 2.34
C SER A 13 41.48 -14.76 2.58
N GLY A 14 40.20 -14.93 2.19
CA GLY A 14 39.41 -16.14 2.42
C GLY A 14 38.70 -16.64 1.16
N LYS A 15 38.05 -17.80 1.27
CA LYS A 15 37.19 -18.34 0.20
C LYS A 15 35.72 -17.93 0.33
N ASP A 16 35.40 -17.15 1.36
CA ASP A 16 34.03 -16.73 1.63
C ASP A 16 33.55 -15.70 0.60
N GLU A 17 32.39 -15.98 0.04
CA GLU A 17 31.71 -15.15 -0.95
C GLU A 17 30.22 -15.10 -0.60
N PHE A 18 29.63 -13.90 -0.68
CA PHE A 18 28.19 -13.75 -0.58
C PHE A 18 27.66 -12.73 -1.59
N LEU A 19 26.42 -12.96 -2.00
CA LEU A 19 25.74 -12.14 -2.99
C LEU A 19 24.83 -11.13 -2.28
N VAL A 20 25.10 -9.85 -2.50
CA VAL A 20 24.30 -8.74 -1.98
C VAL A 20 23.38 -8.25 -3.08
N ALA A 21 22.08 -8.50 -2.94
CA ALA A 21 21.10 -7.92 -3.85
C ALA A 21 21.19 -6.39 -3.84
N PHE A 22 21.04 -5.74 -5.00
CA PHE A 22 21.06 -4.28 -5.07
C PHE A 22 19.92 -3.69 -4.21
N TRP A 23 20.31 -2.85 -3.25
CA TRP A 23 19.36 -2.15 -2.38
C TRP A 23 18.91 -0.85 -3.05
N CYS A 24 17.61 -0.71 -3.30
CA CYS A 24 17.06 0.48 -3.95
C CYS A 24 17.11 1.76 -3.08
N LYS A 25 17.68 1.73 -1.85
CA LYS A 25 17.64 2.83 -0.87
C LYS A 25 16.24 3.39 -0.64
N GLY A 26 15.23 2.52 -0.69
CA GLY A 26 13.84 2.91 -0.54
C GLY A 26 13.17 3.51 -1.78
N ARG A 27 13.86 3.60 -2.93
CA ARG A 27 13.34 4.24 -4.14
C ARG A 27 12.21 3.50 -4.86
N GLY A 28 11.83 2.30 -4.45
CA GLY A 28 10.63 1.65 -5.01
C GLY A 28 10.82 0.96 -6.36
N VAL A 29 12.04 0.93 -6.90
CA VAL A 29 12.29 0.43 -8.26
C VAL A 29 12.61 -1.08 -8.30
N TYR A 30 13.15 -1.63 -7.21
CA TYR A 30 13.60 -3.03 -7.20
C TYR A 30 12.57 -4.00 -6.60
N PRO A 31 12.21 -5.09 -7.30
CA PRO A 31 11.19 -6.04 -6.85
C PRO A 31 11.46 -6.65 -5.46
N SER A 32 12.69 -7.09 -5.17
CA SER A 32 12.98 -7.72 -3.87
C SER A 32 12.89 -6.73 -2.70
N CYS A 33 13.27 -5.48 -2.92
CA CYS A 33 13.17 -4.42 -1.92
C CYS A 33 11.71 -4.06 -1.64
N ASN A 34 10.88 -4.02 -2.69
CA ASN A 34 9.45 -3.78 -2.56
C ASN A 34 8.77 -4.93 -1.83
N ALA A 35 9.10 -6.18 -2.20
CA ALA A 35 8.57 -7.37 -1.53
C ALA A 35 8.96 -7.41 -0.04
N LYS A 36 10.23 -7.17 0.29
CA LYS A 36 10.69 -7.10 1.68
C LYS A 36 9.94 -6.01 2.47
N ARG A 37 9.80 -4.81 1.91
CA ARG A 37 9.07 -3.72 2.58
C ARG A 37 7.60 -4.03 2.76
N ALA A 38 6.94 -4.55 1.72
CA ALA A 38 5.54 -4.96 1.81
C ALA A 38 5.35 -6.00 2.91
N HIS A 39 6.25 -6.98 3.02
CA HIS A 39 6.19 -7.99 4.07
C HIS A 39 6.39 -7.41 5.48
N VAL A 40 7.42 -6.58 5.69
CA VAL A 40 7.67 -5.92 6.98
C VAL A 40 6.50 -5.02 7.38
N THR A 41 5.94 -4.26 6.44
CA THR A 41 4.76 -3.42 6.69
C THR A 41 3.54 -4.27 7.02
N ALA A 42 3.31 -5.38 6.31
CA ALA A 42 2.20 -6.29 6.58
C ALA A 42 2.28 -6.87 8.00
N VAL A 43 3.46 -7.35 8.41
CA VAL A 43 3.70 -7.84 9.79
C VAL A 43 3.36 -6.76 10.81
N HIS A 44 3.93 -5.55 10.65
CA HIS A 44 3.63 -4.44 11.56
C HIS A 44 2.14 -4.11 11.64
N LEU A 45 1.46 -4.07 10.49
CA LEU A 45 0.04 -3.78 10.44
C LEU A 45 -0.78 -4.83 11.18
N VAL A 46 -0.54 -6.12 10.92
CA VAL A 46 -1.28 -7.22 11.55
C VAL A 46 -1.01 -7.29 13.05
N GLU A 47 0.24 -7.08 13.47
CA GLU A 47 0.64 -7.26 14.88
C GLU A 47 0.34 -6.05 15.77
N ARG A 48 0.30 -4.83 15.20
CA ARG A 48 0.34 -3.59 16.00
C ARG A 48 -0.74 -2.57 15.66
N VAL A 49 -1.39 -2.66 14.51
CA VAL A 49 -2.27 -1.58 14.00
C VAL A 49 -3.68 -2.07 13.72
N LEU A 50 -3.82 -3.20 13.04
CA LEU A 50 -5.09 -3.71 12.55
C LEU A 50 -5.75 -4.59 13.62
N PRO A 51 -6.91 -4.19 14.16
CA PRO A 51 -7.67 -5.07 15.04
C PRO A 51 -8.12 -6.34 14.30
N HIS A 52 -8.35 -7.42 15.05
CA HIS A 52 -8.83 -8.70 14.52
C HIS A 52 -10.33 -8.64 14.19
N VAL A 53 -10.64 -8.08 13.02
CA VAL A 53 -12.00 -7.91 12.48
C VAL A 53 -12.01 -8.28 10.98
N PRO A 54 -13.18 -8.49 10.37
CA PRO A 54 -13.25 -8.64 8.92
C PRO A 54 -12.84 -7.36 8.19
N TYR A 55 -12.12 -7.51 7.08
CA TYR A 55 -11.69 -6.39 6.23
C TYR A 55 -12.18 -6.56 4.80
N ARG A 56 -12.36 -5.43 4.12
CA ARG A 56 -12.49 -5.37 2.66
C ARG A 56 -11.33 -4.59 2.06
N GLN A 57 -10.82 -5.10 0.95
CA GLN A 57 -9.85 -4.37 0.13
C GLN A 57 -10.59 -3.58 -0.95
N TRP A 58 -10.45 -2.27 -0.91
CA TRP A 58 -11.02 -1.36 -1.88
C TRP A 58 -9.91 -0.84 -2.79
N THR A 59 -10.04 -1.09 -4.09
CA THR A 59 -9.05 -0.64 -5.07
C THR A 59 -9.61 0.47 -5.94
N ARG A 60 -8.77 1.46 -6.24
CA ARG A 60 -9.13 2.53 -7.18
C ARG A 60 -8.05 2.68 -8.22
N SER A 61 -8.39 2.35 -9.47
CA SER A 61 -7.59 2.69 -10.65
C SER A 61 -8.12 3.97 -11.31
N PHE A 62 -7.29 4.57 -12.14
CA PHE A 62 -7.62 5.82 -12.84
C PHE A 62 -7.57 5.64 -14.36
N PRO A 63 -8.41 6.38 -15.12
CA PRO A 63 -8.30 6.47 -16.57
C PRO A 63 -6.90 6.93 -17.01
N HIS A 64 -6.45 6.45 -18.17
CA HIS A 64 -5.07 6.67 -18.63
C HIS A 64 -4.63 8.15 -18.62
N ARG A 65 -5.51 9.07 -19.06
CA ARG A 65 -5.20 10.51 -19.08
C ARG A 65 -4.98 11.11 -17.69
N VAL A 66 -5.74 10.63 -16.70
CA VAL A 66 -5.69 11.13 -15.31
C VAL A 66 -4.41 10.66 -14.60
N ARG A 67 -3.89 9.48 -14.94
CA ARG A 67 -2.67 8.92 -14.34
C ARG A 67 -1.47 9.86 -14.43
N TRP A 68 -1.33 10.56 -15.57
CA TRP A 68 -0.22 11.49 -15.79
C TRP A 68 -0.32 12.75 -14.94
N VAL A 69 -1.52 13.26 -14.71
CA VAL A 69 -1.76 14.40 -13.82
C VAL A 69 -1.41 14.02 -12.38
N LEU A 70 -1.89 12.85 -11.94
CA LEU A 70 -1.66 12.34 -10.59
C LEU A 70 -0.21 11.93 -10.30
N LEU A 71 0.59 11.66 -11.33
CA LEU A 71 2.02 11.36 -11.18
C LEU A 71 2.85 12.64 -10.98
N LYS A 72 2.48 13.73 -11.66
CA LYS A 72 3.26 14.97 -11.69
C LYS A 72 3.08 15.81 -10.43
N ASP A 73 1.97 15.65 -9.72
CA ASP A 73 1.66 16.41 -8.52
C ASP A 73 1.09 15.50 -7.43
N VAL A 74 1.73 15.54 -6.25
CA VAL A 74 1.36 14.74 -5.08
C VAL A 74 0.17 15.29 -4.30
N GLY A 75 -0.14 16.59 -4.46
CA GLY A 75 -1.30 17.23 -3.84
C GLY A 75 -2.62 16.62 -4.32
N PRO A 76 -2.90 16.66 -5.64
CA PRO A 76 -4.10 16.08 -6.23
C PRO A 76 -4.27 14.59 -5.91
N LEU A 77 -3.19 13.82 -5.81
CA LEU A 77 -3.25 12.40 -5.46
C LEU A 77 -3.79 12.19 -4.04
N SER A 78 -3.32 13.00 -3.08
CA SER A 78 -3.77 12.95 -1.69
C SER A 78 -5.21 13.42 -1.54
N ASP A 79 -5.62 14.43 -2.30
CA ASP A 79 -7.00 14.92 -2.33
C ASP A 79 -7.96 13.88 -2.90
N VAL A 80 -7.58 13.23 -4.00
CA VAL A 80 -8.37 12.16 -4.60
C VAL A 80 -8.49 10.95 -3.67
N LEU A 81 -7.43 10.59 -2.94
CA LEU A 81 -7.51 9.56 -1.89
C LEU A 81 -8.48 9.97 -0.79
N THR A 82 -8.42 11.23 -0.35
CA THR A 82 -9.33 11.76 0.67
C THR A 82 -10.79 11.66 0.24
N VAL A 83 -11.11 12.05 -1.01
CA VAL A 83 -12.47 11.93 -1.56
C VAL A 83 -12.90 10.46 -1.64
N PHE A 84 -12.02 9.58 -2.12
CA PHE A 84 -12.28 8.14 -2.20
C PHE A 84 -12.62 7.55 -0.83
N LEU A 85 -11.81 7.82 0.20
CA LEU A 85 -12.04 7.34 1.56
C LEU A 85 -13.31 7.94 2.18
N ARG A 86 -13.56 9.25 1.98
CA ARG A 86 -14.80 9.91 2.45
C ARG A 86 -16.05 9.22 1.89
N ALA A 87 -16.05 8.84 0.61
CA ALA A 87 -17.17 8.15 0.00
C ALA A 87 -17.41 6.76 0.62
N GLY A 88 -16.35 5.97 0.81
CA GLY A 88 -16.42 4.66 1.46
C GLY A 88 -16.86 4.74 2.92
N HIS A 89 -16.27 5.67 3.68
CA HIS A 89 -16.63 5.96 5.07
C HIS A 89 -18.09 6.39 5.22
N ALA A 90 -18.60 7.22 4.31
CA ALA A 90 -20.00 7.62 4.29
C ALA A 90 -20.93 6.42 4.04
N LEU A 91 -20.53 5.47 3.18
CA LEU A 91 -21.28 4.23 2.96
C LEU A 91 -21.34 3.38 4.23
N LEU A 92 -20.20 3.15 4.90
CA LEU A 92 -20.13 2.36 6.13
C LEU A 92 -21.00 2.97 7.23
N ARG A 93 -20.89 4.28 7.45
CA ARG A 93 -21.74 5.00 8.42
C ARG A 93 -23.22 4.92 8.07
N ARG A 94 -23.60 4.97 6.78
CA ARG A 94 -24.99 4.78 6.34
C ARG A 94 -25.49 3.37 6.66
N ARG A 95 -24.68 2.34 6.41
CA ARG A 95 -25.02 0.95 6.74
C ARG A 95 -25.18 0.74 8.24
N ALA A 96 -24.24 1.25 9.04
CA ALA A 96 -24.31 1.20 10.50
C ALA A 96 -25.59 1.85 11.04
N ARG A 97 -25.96 3.05 10.53
CA ARG A 97 -27.20 3.73 10.92
C ARG A 97 -28.47 2.93 10.63
N ARG A 98 -28.50 2.14 9.55
CA ARG A 98 -29.64 1.25 9.22
C ARG A 98 -29.77 0.09 10.21
N GLN A 99 -28.70 -0.23 10.93
CA GLN A 99 -28.67 -1.22 12.01
C GLN A 99 -28.77 -0.54 13.39
N SER A 100 -29.24 0.71 13.44
CA SER A 100 -29.35 1.51 14.68
C SER A 100 -28.02 1.81 15.38
N LEU A 101 -26.88 1.53 14.75
CA LEU A 101 -25.55 1.88 15.26
C LEU A 101 -25.22 3.34 14.89
N ARG A 102 -25.25 4.23 15.90
CA ARG A 102 -24.92 5.65 15.76
C ARG A 102 -23.55 5.96 16.37
N GLY A 103 -22.92 7.04 15.92
CA GLY A 103 -21.62 7.46 16.44
C GLY A 103 -20.42 6.62 16.02
N GLY A 104 -20.60 5.60 15.18
CA GLY A 104 -19.53 4.71 14.75
C GLY A 104 -18.39 5.41 14.01
N GLN A 105 -17.16 5.15 14.47
CA GLN A 105 -15.92 5.57 13.84
C GLN A 105 -15.52 4.62 12.71
N VAL A 106 -14.75 5.13 11.75
CA VAL A 106 -14.29 4.40 10.56
C VAL A 106 -12.80 4.62 10.40
N GLY A 107 -12.11 3.66 9.82
CA GLY A 107 -10.68 3.74 9.56
C GLY A 107 -10.31 3.05 8.26
N ALA A 108 -9.16 3.41 7.71
CA ALA A 108 -8.60 2.75 6.55
C ALA A 108 -7.07 2.86 6.57
N VAL A 109 -6.38 1.82 6.09
CA VAL A 109 -4.95 1.87 5.77
C VAL A 109 -4.82 1.84 4.25
N SER A 110 -4.18 2.85 3.67
CA SER A 110 -4.08 2.99 2.21
C SER A 110 -2.64 2.93 1.72
N PHE A 111 -2.44 2.21 0.62
CA PHE A 111 -1.21 2.14 -0.13
C PHE A 111 -1.42 2.74 -1.52
N ILE A 112 -0.40 3.43 -2.03
CA ILE A 112 -0.46 4.08 -3.33
C ILE A 112 0.68 3.56 -4.21
N PRO A 113 0.53 2.41 -4.89
CA PRO A 113 1.52 1.97 -5.86
C PRO A 113 1.40 2.78 -7.14
N PHE A 114 2.55 3.13 -7.73
CA PHE A 114 2.63 3.92 -8.96
C PHE A 114 2.88 3.08 -10.21
N PHE A 115 3.30 1.82 -10.04
CA PHE A 115 3.74 0.95 -11.13
C PHE A 115 3.04 -0.41 -11.06
N GLY A 116 2.75 -0.96 -12.24
CA GLY A 116 2.31 -2.34 -12.38
C GLY A 116 3.48 -3.32 -12.45
N SER A 117 3.17 -4.61 -12.59
CA SER A 117 4.18 -5.68 -12.69
C SER A 117 5.10 -5.53 -13.91
N ALA A 118 4.67 -4.86 -14.97
CA ALA A 118 5.46 -4.54 -16.16
C ALA A 118 6.11 -3.14 -16.08
N LEU A 119 6.19 -2.54 -14.89
CA LEU A 119 6.70 -1.18 -14.65
C LEU A 119 5.97 -0.07 -15.43
N GLN A 120 4.77 -0.35 -15.92
CA GLN A 120 3.91 0.66 -16.53
C GLN A 120 3.36 1.61 -15.47
N VAL A 121 3.31 2.90 -15.80
CA VAL A 121 2.79 3.92 -14.87
C VAL A 121 1.28 3.74 -14.70
N THR A 122 0.90 3.37 -13.49
CA THR A 122 -0.47 3.14 -13.10
C THR A 122 -0.62 3.49 -11.62
N PRO A 123 -0.67 4.79 -11.25
CA PRO A 123 -1.07 5.16 -9.89
C PRO A 123 -2.43 4.53 -9.60
N HIS A 124 -2.53 3.89 -8.45
CA HIS A 124 -3.78 3.30 -7.96
C HIS A 124 -3.75 3.24 -6.44
N PHE A 125 -4.93 3.11 -5.85
CA PHE A 125 -5.07 2.95 -4.40
C PHE A 125 -5.40 1.51 -4.07
N HIS A 126 -4.81 1.01 -2.99
CA HIS A 126 -5.29 -0.13 -2.24
C HIS A 126 -5.61 0.34 -0.82
N SER A 127 -6.88 0.33 -0.44
CA SER A 127 -7.32 0.70 0.90
C SER A 127 -7.88 -0.54 1.60
N LEU A 128 -7.24 -0.93 2.70
CA LEU A 128 -7.75 -1.90 3.66
C LEU A 128 -8.71 -1.19 4.60
N VAL A 129 -9.97 -1.60 4.61
CA VAL A 129 -11.04 -0.97 5.38
C VAL A 129 -11.75 -2.05 6.21
N PRO A 130 -11.90 -1.89 7.54
CA PRO A 130 -12.73 -2.77 8.34
C PRO A 130 -14.15 -2.84 7.76
N ASP A 131 -14.75 -4.03 7.77
CA ASP A 131 -16.10 -4.23 7.26
C ASP A 131 -17.17 -3.81 8.26
N GLY A 132 -17.12 -2.54 8.68
CA GLY A 132 -18.00 -2.01 9.70
C GLY A 132 -17.58 -0.66 10.23
N VAL A 133 -18.06 -0.34 11.43
CA VAL A 133 -17.71 0.85 12.19
C VAL A 133 -17.31 0.43 13.61
N PHE A 134 -16.40 1.19 14.24
CA PHE A 134 -16.07 1.04 15.64
C PHE A 134 -17.03 1.87 16.48
N VAL A 135 -17.79 1.22 17.34
CA VAL A 135 -18.64 1.90 18.33
C VAL A 135 -17.90 1.97 19.67
N PRO A 136 -18.15 3.00 20.51
CA PRO A 136 -17.67 3.05 21.88
C PRO A 136 -18.16 1.86 22.72
#